data_AF-A0A377IZ90-F1
#
_entry.id   AF-A0A377IZ90-F1
#
_cell.length_a   1.000
_cell.length_b   1.000
_cell.length_c   1.000
_cell.angle_alpha   90.00
_cell.angle_beta   90.00
_cell.angle_gamma   90.00
#
_symmetry.space_group_name_H-M   'P 1'
#
loop_
_entity.id
_entity.type
_entity.pdbx_description
1 polymer ?
#
loop_
_entity_poly.entity_id
_entity_poly.type
_entity_poly.pdbx_seq_one_letter_code
_entity_poly.pdbx_strand_id
1 'polypeptide(L)' 'MSENNGWIKYDSCPPSEDGFFIAYCPEYDIPVNVAFYCADLCGFTEFTDDEVTHWQPLPQPPEE' A
#
# COMPACT_ATOMS: atom_id res chain seq x y z
N MET A 1 -12.19 19.74 2.44
CA MET A 1 -10.92 19.28 1.83
C MET A 1 -11.10 17.79 1.64
N SER A 2 -10.94 17.27 0.42
CA SER A 2 -11.21 15.86 0.14
C SER A 2 -10.19 15.03 0.92
N GLU A 3 -10.60 14.49 2.06
CA GLU A 3 -9.87 13.44 2.77
C GLU A 3 -9.63 12.33 1.75
N ASN A 4 -8.38 11.97 1.50
CA ASN A 4 -8.02 11.00 0.48
C ASN A 4 -8.35 9.56 0.95
N ASN A 5 -9.51 9.35 1.58
CA ASN A 5 -10.03 8.09 2.13
C ASN A 5 -9.00 7.20 2.86
N GLY A 6 -7.97 7.78 3.49
CA GLY A 6 -6.91 7.03 4.19
C GLY A 6 -5.72 6.59 3.32
N TRP A 7 -5.67 6.96 2.03
CA TRP A 7 -4.53 6.68 1.15
C TRP A 7 -3.34 7.59 1.42
N ILE A 8 -2.20 6.96 1.64
CA ILE A 8 -0.89 7.57 1.87
C ILE A 8 -0.09 7.46 0.58
N LYS A 9 0.50 8.57 0.12
CA LYS A 9 1.40 8.55 -1.03
C LYS A 9 2.68 7.79 -0.65
N TYR A 10 3.02 6.79 -1.45
CA TYR A 10 4.20 5.97 -1.20
C TYR A 10 5.49 6.82 -1.19
N ASP A 11 5.66 7.70 -2.18
CA ASP A 11 6.78 8.67 -2.27
C ASP A 11 6.87 9.62 -1.06
N SER A 12 5.75 9.94 -0.43
CA SER A 12 5.73 10.87 0.71
C SER A 12 6.05 10.19 2.04
N CYS A 13 5.63 8.95 2.21
CA CYS A 13 5.81 8.18 3.44
C CYS A 13 5.56 6.71 3.12
N PRO A 14 6.59 5.90 2.85
CA PRO A 14 6.42 4.46 2.68
C PRO A 14 6.13 3.80 4.04
N PRO A 15 5.61 2.56 4.05
CA PRO A 15 5.48 1.79 5.27
C PRO A 15 6.86 1.62 5.93
N SER A 16 6.89 1.61 7.27
CA SER A 16 8.14 1.52 8.04
C SER A 16 8.39 0.13 8.63
N GLU A 17 7.40 -0.77 8.52
CA GLU A 17 7.41 -2.10 9.13
C GLU A 17 6.98 -3.14 8.10
N ASP A 18 7.53 -4.35 8.24
CA ASP A 18 7.12 -5.49 7.44
C ASP A 18 5.66 -5.87 7.73
N GLY A 19 4.85 -6.02 6.69
CA GLY A 19 3.43 -6.31 6.88
C GLY A 19 2.60 -6.28 5.61
N PHE A 20 1.32 -6.60 5.74
CA PHE A 20 0.37 -6.54 4.63
C PHE A 20 -0.36 -5.20 4.63
N PHE A 21 -0.35 -4.55 3.47
CA PHE A 21 -1.01 -3.27 3.25
C PHE A 21 -1.82 -3.34 1.95
N ILE A 22 -2.77 -2.44 1.80
CA ILE A 22 -3.46 -2.26 0.52
C ILE A 22 -2.61 -1.28 -0.29
N ALA A 23 -2.15 -1.70 -1.47
CA ALA A 23 -1.37 -0.89 -2.39
C ALA A 23 -2.19 -0.55 -3.64
N TYR A 24 -1.94 0.64 -4.17
CA TYR A 24 -2.59 1.19 -5.36
C TYR A 24 -1.56 1.45 -6.45
N CYS A 25 -1.74 0.75 -7.56
CA CYS A 25 -0.85 0.69 -8.70
C CYS A 25 -1.65 0.96 -9.98
N PRO A 26 -1.76 2.22 -10.44
CA PRO A 26 -2.62 2.58 -11.57
C PRO A 26 -2.18 1.98 -12.91
N GLU A 27 -0.95 1.48 -13.02
CA GLU A 27 -0.39 0.90 -14.24
C GLU A 27 -0.79 -0.58 -14.45
N TYR A 28 -1.35 -1.22 -13.42
CA TYR A 28 -1.77 -2.63 -13.47
C TYR A 28 -3.25 -2.79 -13.87
N ASP A 29 -3.57 -3.95 -14.46
CA ASP A 29 -4.95 -4.33 -14.82
C ASP A 29 -5.86 -4.41 -13.58
N ILE A 30 -5.30 -4.86 -12.45
CA ILE A 30 -5.93 -4.77 -11.12
C ILE A 30 -5.19 -3.67 -10.33
N PRO A 31 -5.75 -2.45 -10.28
CA PRO A 31 -5.01 -1.31 -9.76
C PRO A 31 -4.98 -1.23 -8.23
N VAL A 32 -5.78 -2.00 -7.51
CA VAL A 32 -5.76 -2.10 -6.04
C VAL A 32 -5.57 -3.55 -5.65
N ASN A 33 -4.52 -3.85 -4.90
CA ASN A 33 -4.31 -5.20 -4.35
C ASN A 33 -3.73 -5.14 -2.93
N VAL A 34 -3.91 -6.21 -2.17
CA VAL A 34 -3.18 -6.41 -0.91
C VAL A 34 -1.77 -6.85 -1.28
N ALA A 35 -0.76 -6.19 -0.70
CA ALA A 35 0.64 -6.49 -0.92
C ALA A 35 1.41 -6.58 0.40
N PHE A 36 2.33 -7.53 0.50
CA PHE A 36 3.32 -7.53 1.56
C PHE A 36 4.41 -6.48 1.29
N TYR A 37 4.59 -5.57 2.23
CA TYR A 37 5.71 -4.64 2.26
C TYR A 37 6.86 -5.25 3.05
N CYS A 38 8.05 -5.27 2.46
CA CYS A 38 9.27 -5.65 3.13
C CYS A 38 10.09 -4.40 3.44
N ALA A 39 10.28 -4.09 4.73
CA ALA A 39 10.99 -2.90 5.18
C ALA A 39 12.50 -2.97 4.88
N ASP A 40 13.07 -4.17 4.84
CA ASP A 40 14.48 -4.39 4.49
C ASP A 40 14.77 -4.10 3.00
N LEU A 41 13.83 -4.44 2.12
CA LEU A 41 13.89 -4.13 0.69
C LEU A 41 13.34 -2.73 0.37
N CYS A 42 12.66 -2.10 1.33
CA CYS A 42 11.96 -0.83 1.15
C CYS A 42 10.95 -0.90 -0.01
N GLY A 43 10.21 -2.01 -0.15
CA GLY A 43 9.39 -2.28 -1.34
C GLY A 43 8.24 -3.26 -1.11
N PHE A 44 7.26 -3.24 -2.01
CA PHE A 44 6.15 -4.19 -2.02
C PHE A 44 6.52 -5.42 -2.84
N THR A 45 6.44 -6.62 -2.27
CA THR A 45 6.90 -7.86 -2.95
C THR A 45 5.96 -8.32 -4.06
N GLU A 46 4.71 -7.89 -4.04
CA GLU A 46 3.68 -8.27 -5.03
C GLU A 46 3.59 -7.29 -6.20
N PHE A 47 4.30 -6.17 -6.13
CA PHE A 47 4.42 -5.17 -7.19
C PHE A 47 5.88 -5.06 -7.61
N THR A 48 6.15 -4.65 -8.84
CA THR A 48 7.51 -4.22 -9.19
C THR A 48 7.78 -2.90 -8.46
N ASP A 49 8.89 -2.87 -7.70
CA ASP A 49 9.21 -1.98 -6.55
C ASP A 49 8.89 -0.47 -6.64
N ASP A 50 8.56 0.09 -7.81
CA ASP A 50 8.37 1.54 -7.99
C ASP A 50 6.98 1.94 -8.54
N GLU A 51 6.10 0.99 -8.85
CA GLU A 51 4.83 1.31 -9.52
C GLU A 51 3.69 1.62 -8.52
N VAL A 52 3.90 1.36 -7.23
CA VAL A 52 2.93 1.64 -6.18
C VAL A 52 2.92 3.14 -5.88
N THR A 53 1.82 3.80 -6.23
CA THR A 53 1.68 5.25 -6.03
C THR A 53 1.14 5.59 -4.65
N HIS A 54 0.23 4.77 -4.12
CA HIS A 54 -0.42 4.98 -2.82
C HIS A 54 -0.56 3.66 -2.07
N TRP A 55 -0.60 3.73 -0.75
CA TRP A 55 -0.87 2.59 0.13
C TRP A 55 -1.74 3.00 1.31
N GLN A 56 -2.32 2.02 2.00
CA GLN A 56 -3.03 2.22 3.27
C GLN A 56 -2.94 0.95 4.13
N PRO A 57 -3.06 1.06 5.47
CA PRO A 57 -3.17 -0.09 6.34
C PRO A 57 -4.43 -0.92 6.00
N LEU A 58 -4.37 -2.22 6.29
CA LEU A 58 -5.56 -3.06 6.20
C LEU A 58 -6.64 -2.55 7.16
N PRO A 59 -7.93 -2.58 6.75
CA PRO A 59 -9.01 -2.28 7.66
C PRO A 59 -8.99 -3.28 8.81
N GLN A 60 -9.41 -2.81 9.99
CA GLN A 60 -9.55 -3.69 11.14
C GLN A 60 -10.56 -4.79 10.82
N PRO A 61 -10.33 -6.03 11.27
CA PRO A 61 -11.33 -7.09 11.13
C PRO A 61 -12.64 -6.63 11.79
N PRO A 62 -13.82 -7.03 11.27
CA PRO A 62 -15.08 -6.71 11.91
C PRO A 62 -15.09 -7.27 13.34
N GLU A 63 -15.53 -6.46 14.29
CA GLU A 63 -15.82 -6.91 15.65
C GLU A 63 -17.07 -7.82 15.62
N GLU A 64 -17.04 -8.94 16.36
CA GLU A 64 -18.18 -9.85 16.53
C GLU A 64 -19.30 -9.28 17.40
#